data_AF-A0A0B3A0R2-F1
#
_entry.id   AF-A0A0B3A0R2-F1
#
_cell.length_a   1.000
_cell.length_b   1.000
_cell.length_c   1.000
_cell.angle_alpha   90.00
_cell.angle_beta   90.00
_cell.angle_gamma   90.00
#
_symmetry.space_group_name_H-M   'P 1'
#
loop_
_entity.id
_entity.type
_entity.pdbx_description
1 polymer ?
#
loop_
_entity_poly.entity_id
_entity_poly.type
_entity_poly.pdbx_seq_one_letter_code
_entity_poly.pdbx_strand_id
1 'polypeptide(L)' 'MVLKTFNVEEEAYKRFSDHCKSNGLSMSKQIDFFIRSVIEEEPKAKQEYLEKLERIRVQPKIKVGSLQQLKNRYR' A
#
# COMPACT_ATOMS: atom_id res chain seq x y z
N MET A 1 3.84 -8.34 -20.45
CA MET A 1 3.25 -7.06 -20.02
C MET A 1 2.14 -6.70 -20.98
N VAL A 2 0.93 -6.41 -20.49
CA VAL A 2 -0.18 -5.93 -21.32
C VAL A 2 -0.17 -4.42 -21.28
N LEU A 3 -0.11 -3.75 -22.44
CA LEU A 3 -0.18 -2.30 -22.51
C LEU A 3 -1.59 -1.86 -22.08
N LYS A 4 -1.66 -0.98 -21.07
CA LYS A 4 -2.92 -0.37 -20.62
C LYS A 4 -2.88 1.10 -21.02
N THR A 5 -3.88 1.51 -21.80
CA THR A 5 -4.04 2.89 -22.26
C THR A 5 -5.33 3.46 -21.70
N PHE A 6 -5.25 4.69 -21.22
CA PHE A 6 -6.38 5.44 -20.69
C PHE A 6 -6.05 6.92 -20.84
N ASN A 7 -7.08 7.74 -20.99
CA ASN A 7 -6.92 9.18 -21.07
C ASN A 7 -6.83 9.75 -19.66
N VAL A 8 -5.90 10.68 -19.45
CA VAL A 8 -5.70 11.41 -18.20
C VAL A 8 -5.58 12.88 -18.53
N GLU A 9 -6.12 13.73 -17.66
CA GLU A 9 -5.88 15.16 -17.75
C GLU A 9 -4.37 15.46 -17.63
N GLU A 10 -3.87 16.33 -18.51
CA GLU A 10 -2.44 16.63 -18.61
C GLU A 10 -1.86 17.21 -17.31
N GLU A 11 -2.58 18.13 -16.66
CA GLU A 11 -2.13 18.72 -15.40
C GLU A 11 -2.05 17.67 -14.28
N ALA A 12 -3.08 16.84 -14.15
CA ALA A 12 -3.12 15.76 -13.16
C ALA A 12 -1.98 14.75 -13.38
N TYR A 13 -1.75 14.35 -14.63
CA TYR A 13 -0.64 13.47 -14.99
C TYR A 13 0.70 14.09 -14.60
N LYS A 14 0.93 15.36 -14.93
CA LYS A 14 2.19 16.06 -14.64
C LYS A 14 2.46 16.10 -13.14
N ARG A 15 1.47 16.55 -12.36
CA ARG A 15 1.59 16.63 -10.88
C ARG A 15 1.86 15.27 -10.26
N PHE A 16 1.19 14.22 -10.72
CA PHE A 16 1.39 12.87 -10.22
C PHE A 16 2.76 12.28 -10.62
N SER A 17 3.19 12.53 -11.87
CA SER A 17 4.51 12.11 -12.36
C SER A 17 5.64 12.76 -11.55
N ASP A 18 5.54 14.07 -11.30
CA ASP A 18 6.53 14.82 -10.52
C ASP A 18 6.55 14.37 -9.05
N HIS A 19 5.38 14.09 -8.47
CA HIS A 19 5.28 13.47 -7.16
C HIS A 19 5.99 12.10 -7.11
N CYS A 20 5.77 11.23 -8.10
CA CYS A 20 6.43 9.92 -8.13
C CYS A 20 7.94 10.06 -8.27
N LYS A 21 8.42 10.94 -9.15
CA LYS A 21 9.86 11.18 -9.36
C LYS A 21 10.55 11.72 -8.10
N SER A 22 9.95 12.73 -7.46
CA SER A 22 10.52 13.37 -6.27
C SER A 22 10.64 12.42 -5.08
N ASN A 23 9.78 11.40 -5.00
CA ASN A 23 9.79 10.39 -3.95
C ASN A 23 10.50 9.08 -4.36
N GLY A 24 11.13 9.02 -5.53
CA GLY A 24 11.77 7.80 -6.03
C GLY A 24 10.80 6.63 -6.26
N LEU A 25 9.53 6.94 -6.51
CA LEU A 25 8.47 5.96 -6.70
C LEU A 25 8.27 5.61 -8.18
N SER A 26 7.98 4.34 -8.44
CA SER A 26 7.58 3.89 -9.77
C SER A 26 6.11 4.24 -10.03
N MET A 27 5.87 5.11 -11.02
CA MET A 27 4.53 5.58 -11.36
C MET A 27 3.57 4.44 -11.73
N SER A 28 4.02 3.45 -12.49
CA SER A 28 3.21 2.27 -12.85
C SER A 28 2.82 1.44 -11.63
N LYS A 29 3.73 1.26 -10.66
CA LYS A 29 3.42 0.58 -9.40
C LYS A 29 2.40 1.36 -8.56
N GLN A 30 2.48 2.68 -8.56
CA GLN A 30 1.51 3.51 -7.82
C GLN A 30 0.12 3.45 -8.46
N ILE A 31 0.03 3.44 -9.79
CA ILE A 31 -1.24 3.27 -10.49
C ILE A 31 -1.83 1.88 -10.21
N ASP A 32 -1.02 0.83 -10.29
CA ASP A 32 -1.45 -0.53 -9.96
C ASP A 32 -1.93 -0.65 -8.51
N PHE A 33 -1.17 -0.09 -7.57
CA PHE A 33 -1.54 -0.05 -6.16
C PHE A 33 -2.86 0.70 -5.95
N PHE A 34 -3.03 1.85 -6.59
CA PHE A 34 -4.27 2.63 -6.50
C PHE A 34 -5.47 1.82 -7.03
N ILE A 35 -5.36 1.26 -8.23
CA ILE A 35 -6.43 0.45 -8.83
C ILE A 35 -6.79 -0.72 -7.90
N ARG A 36 -5.78 -1.40 -7.36
CA ARG A 36 -5.99 -2.49 -6.39
C ARG A 36 -6.63 -2.00 -5.11
N SER A 37 -6.19 -0.87 -4.54
CA SER A 37 -6.79 -0.32 -3.34
C SER A 37 -8.26 0.03 -3.55
N VAL A 38 -8.65 0.55 -4.72
CA VAL A 38 -10.05 0.86 -5.02
C VAL A 38 -10.90 -0.41 -5.14
N ILE A 39 -10.36 -1.49 -5.70
CA ILE A 39 -11.04 -2.79 -5.81
C ILE A 39 -11.10 -3.52 -4.45
N GLU A 40 -9.99 -3.53 -3.72
CA GLU A 40 -9.84 -4.15 -2.41
C GLU A 40 -10.59 -3.34 -1.32
N GLU A 41 -10.88 -2.06 -1.53
CA GLU A 41 -11.75 -1.22 -0.70
C GLU A 41 -13.24 -1.34 -1.07
N GLU A 42 -13.68 -2.45 -1.69
CA GLU A 42 -15.08 -2.84 -1.58
C GLU A 42 -15.49 -2.81 -0.09
N PRO A 43 -16.69 -2.28 0.26
CA PRO A 43 -17.08 -2.07 1.66
C PRO A 43 -16.96 -3.33 2.53
N LYS A 44 -17.05 -4.52 1.91
CA LYS A 44 -16.84 -5.82 2.57
C LYS A 44 -15.39 -6.08 2.99
N ALA A 45 -14.42 -5.87 2.10
CA ALA A 45 -13.00 -6.11 2.39
C ALA A 45 -12.41 -5.05 3.33
N LYS A 46 -12.96 -3.83 3.32
CA LYS A 46 -12.67 -2.79 4.33
C LYS A 46 -13.07 -3.22 5.73
N GLN A 47 -14.22 -3.89 5.87
CA GLN A 47 -14.70 -4.37 7.16
C GLN A 47 -13.81 -5.50 7.71
N GLU A 48 -13.45 -6.50 6.89
CA GLU A 48 -12.53 -7.57 7.30
C GLU A 48 -11.13 -7.04 7.66
N TYR A 49 -10.63 -6.05 6.92
CA TYR A 49 -9.34 -5.42 7.22
C TYR A 49 -9.37 -4.64 8.55
N LEU A 50 -10.44 -3.89 8.80
CA LEU A 50 -10.64 -3.18 10.08
C LEU A 50 -10.77 -4.16 11.24
N GLU A 51 -11.51 -5.26 11.07
CA GLU A 51 -11.61 -6.32 12.08
C GLU A 51 -10.25 -6.98 12.36
N LYS A 52 -9.41 -7.18 11.34
CA LYS A 52 -8.05 -7.69 11.50
C LYS A 52 -7.18 -6.72 12.29
N LEU A 53 -7.27 -5.42 12.01
CA LEU A 53 -6.54 -4.39 12.75
C LEU A 53 -7.00 -4.30 14.21
N GLU A 54 -8.31 -4.37 14.48
CA GLU A 54 -8.88 -4.46 15.83
C GLU A 54 -8.32 -5.66 16.59
N ARG A 55 -8.29 -6.85 15.97
CA ARG A 55 -7.70 -8.06 16.58
C ARG A 55 -6.23 -7.88 16.93
N ILE A 56 -5.44 -7.23 16.06
CA ILE A 56 -4.03 -6.94 16.32
C ILE A 56 -3.88 -5.92 17.45
N ARG A 57 -4.78 -4.94 17.55
CA ARG A 57 -4.76 -3.87 18.55
C ARG A 57 -5.12 -4.37 19.95
N VAL A 58 -6.06 -5.30 20.04
CA VAL A 58 -6.52 -5.92 21.30
C VAL A 58 -5.52 -6.96 21.81
N GLN A 59 -4.64 -7.49 20.96
CA GLN A 59 -3.60 -8.42 21.41
C GLN A 59 -2.65 -7.76 22.42
N PRO A 60 -2.23 -8.50 23.47
CA PRO A 60 -1.25 -8.00 24.41
C PRO A 60 0.03 -7.65 23.67
N LYS A 61 0.52 -6.42 23.89
CA LYS A 61 1.74 -5.92 23.25
C LYS A 61 2.88 -6.92 23.46
N ILE A 62 3.25 -7.61 22.39
CA ILE A 62 4.43 -8.48 22.41
C ILE A 62 5.63 -7.55 22.47
N LYS A 63 6.37 -7.59 23.57
CA LYS A 63 7.69 -6.94 23.65
C LYS A 63 8.63 -7.69 22.72
N VAL A 64 8.64 -7.28 21.47
CA VAL A 64 9.76 -7.59 20.59
C VAL A 64 10.93 -6.77 21.13
N GLY A 65 12.05 -7.43 21.39
CA GLY A 65 13.28 -6.76 21.79
C GLY A 65 13.85 -5.89 20.67
N SER A 66 15.17 -5.81 20.53
CA SER A 66 15.77 -4.98 19.47
C SER A 66 15.42 -5.52 18.08
N LEU A 67 15.42 -4.64 17.07
CA LEU A 67 15.22 -5.00 15.66
C LEU A 67 16.17 -6.13 15.20
N GLN A 68 17.37 -6.18 15.78
CA GLN A 68 18.35 -7.22 15.50
C GLN A 68 17.90 -8.61 16.02
N GLN A 69 17.29 -8.66 17.20
CA GLN A 69 16.76 -9.89 17.79
C GLN A 69 15.56 -10.43 17.02
N LEU A 70 14.72 -9.55 16.46
CA LEU A 70 13.63 -9.96 15.57
C LEU A 70 14.16 -10.62 14.28
N LYS A 71 15.15 -10.00 13.63
CA LYS A 71 15.72 -10.51 12.36
C LYS A 71 16.35 -11.89 12.50
N ASN A 72 16.96 -12.18 13.65
CA ASN A 72 17.57 -13.48 13.92
C ASN A 72 16.55 -14.61 14.19
N ARG A 73 15.28 -14.29 14.45
CA ARG A 73 14.24 -15.27 14.81
C ARG A 73 13.58 -15.95 13.61
N TYR A 74 13.75 -15.37 12.42
CA TYR A 74 13.17 -15.83 11.15
C TYR A 74 14.25 -16.23 10.13
N ARG A 75 15.50 -16.41 10.59
CA ARG A 75 16.60 -17.01 9.85
C ARG A 75 16.76 -18.46 10.32
#